data_AF-A0A1F9DEV6-F1
#
_entry.id   AF-A0A1F9DEV6-F1
#
_cell.length_a   1.000
_cell.length_b   1.000
_cell.length_c   1.000
_cell.angle_alpha   90.00
_cell.angle_beta   90.00
_cell.angle_gamma   90.00
#
_symmetry.space_group_name_H-M   'P 1'
#
loop_
_entity.id
_entity.type
_entity.pdbx_description
1 polymer ?
#
loop_
_entity_poly.entity_id
_entity_poly.type
_entity_poly.pdbx_seq_one_letter_code
_entity_poly.pdbx_strand_id
1 'polypeptide(L)'
;MKKIFVYFLCVSFLLLANGFHTMIAEAKEMGRPMGEMVSRGDVKFEARKTVWKDVELSQFPIFQGVAIKTEKGASLITLEGNRQIEVGENSLFSFDRNDQMHLTQGTIDFRLPSTAELSFNVGDLTVIQSKSLQASKNPSAVSPKSEATIGSISVHSNGAVTVKSLRGSLSILNQERVVLAALSSKDTVTLPSAAVKGPSKVIVAQAGETAAPGAEAEPWEFLGLTTWWWVAIVTGVVVATVIIAVAAGGGGGGGRRAVAAVPVCP
;
A
#
# COMPACT_ATOMS: atom_id res chain seq x y z
N MET A 1 -43.58 -42.13 -26.88
CA MET A 1 -42.71 -40.94 -27.08
C MET A 1 -42.84 -39.88 -25.98
N LYS A 2 -44.05 -39.42 -25.60
CA LYS A 2 -44.22 -38.34 -24.58
C LYS A 2 -43.57 -38.63 -23.21
N LYS A 3 -43.63 -39.87 -22.72
CA LYS A 3 -43.05 -40.25 -21.41
C LYS A 3 -41.52 -40.12 -21.38
N ILE A 4 -40.84 -40.53 -22.45
CA ILE A 4 -39.37 -40.49 -22.56
C ILE A 4 -38.87 -39.04 -22.53
N PHE A 5 -39.59 -38.13 -23.19
CA PHE A 5 -39.25 -36.71 -23.21
C PHE A 5 -39.35 -36.06 -21.83
N VAL A 6 -40.36 -36.43 -21.03
CA VAL A 6 -40.51 -35.93 -19.65
C VAL A 6 -39.36 -36.40 -18.76
N TYR A 7 -38.96 -37.67 -18.85
CA TYR A 7 -37.81 -38.17 -18.09
C TYR A 7 -36.50 -37.49 -18.51
N PHE A 8 -36.29 -37.27 -19.81
CA PHE A 8 -35.12 -36.57 -20.31
C PHE A 8 -35.04 -35.13 -19.82
N LEU A 9 -36.16 -34.40 -19.81
CA LEU A 9 -36.24 -33.04 -19.25
C LEU A 9 -35.96 -33.03 -17.75
N CYS A 10 -36.51 -33.98 -17.00
CA CYS A 10 -36.33 -34.05 -15.54
C CYS A 10 -34.87 -34.37 -15.18
N VAL A 11 -34.22 -35.29 -15.90
CA VAL A 11 -32.81 -35.63 -15.68
C VAL A 11 -31.90 -34.47 -16.08
N SER A 12 -32.18 -33.79 -17.20
CA SER A 12 -31.42 -32.60 -17.62
C SER A 12 -31.54 -31.46 -16.61
N PHE A 13 -32.73 -31.25 -16.04
CA PHE A 13 -32.96 -30.24 -15.01
C PHE A 13 -32.24 -30.58 -13.70
N LEU A 14 -32.23 -31.84 -13.27
CA LEU A 14 -31.49 -32.29 -12.08
C LEU A 14 -29.98 -32.21 -12.27
N LEU A 15 -29.47 -32.50 -13.48
CA LEU A 15 -28.06 -32.36 -13.82
C LEU A 15 -27.62 -30.89 -13.83
N LEU A 16 -28.47 -29.99 -14.35
CA LEU A 16 -28.25 -28.54 -14.26
C LEU A 16 -28.29 -28.06 -12.80
N ALA A 17 -29.21 -28.57 -11.98
CA ALA A 17 -29.35 -28.22 -10.57
C ALA A 17 -28.12 -28.62 -9.71
N ASN A 18 -27.45 -29.74 -10.02
CA ASN A 18 -26.27 -30.17 -9.28
C ASN A 18 -25.05 -29.24 -9.45
N GLY A 19 -24.96 -28.48 -10.54
CA GLY A 19 -23.93 -27.46 -10.72
C GLY A 19 -24.05 -26.27 -9.76
N PHE A 20 -25.25 -26.05 -9.19
CA PHE A 20 -25.49 -24.95 -8.26
C PHE A 20 -24.89 -25.19 -6.87
N HIS A 21 -24.66 -26.44 -6.45
CA HIS A 21 -24.03 -26.70 -5.15
C HIS A 21 -22.62 -26.11 -5.06
N THR A 22 -21.88 -26.08 -6.17
CA THR A 22 -20.53 -25.51 -6.22
C THR A 22 -20.57 -23.97 -6.17
N MET A 23 -21.57 -23.33 -6.80
CA MET A 23 -21.75 -21.87 -6.69
C MET A 23 -22.29 -21.45 -5.32
N ILE A 24 -23.18 -22.24 -4.71
CA ILE A 24 -23.73 -21.99 -3.38
C ILE A 24 -22.68 -22.23 -2.28
N ALA A 25 -21.76 -23.18 -2.47
CA ALA A 25 -20.65 -23.38 -1.54
C ALA A 25 -19.67 -22.19 -1.52
N GLU A 26 -19.32 -21.62 -2.68
CA GLU A 26 -18.52 -20.39 -2.74
C GLU A 26 -19.27 -19.19 -2.11
N ALA A 27 -20.58 -19.08 -2.32
CA ALA A 27 -21.39 -18.01 -1.73
C ALA A 27 -21.58 -18.17 -0.19
N LYS A 28 -21.53 -19.39 0.34
CA LYS A 28 -21.70 -19.66 1.78
C LYS A 28 -20.42 -19.41 2.59
N GLU A 29 -19.25 -19.42 1.94
CA GLU A 29 -17.98 -19.05 2.60
C GLU A 29 -17.72 -17.55 2.64
N MET A 30 -18.39 -16.76 1.79
CA MET A 30 -18.29 -15.30 1.84
C MET A 30 -19.10 -14.79 3.03
N GLY A 31 -18.40 -14.30 4.05
CA GLY A 31 -19.01 -13.69 5.23
C GLY A 31 -19.90 -12.49 4.88
N ARG A 32 -20.58 -11.93 5.89
CA ARG A 32 -21.37 -10.71 5.73
C ARG A 32 -20.50 -9.60 5.08
N PRO A 33 -21.00 -8.87 4.07
CA PRO A 33 -20.24 -7.78 3.46
C PRO A 33 -19.88 -6.72 4.50
N MET A 34 -18.65 -6.20 4.42
CA MET A 34 -18.13 -5.17 5.33
C MET A 34 -18.52 -3.76 4.92
N GLY A 35 -18.96 -3.61 3.66
CA GLY A 35 -19.36 -2.34 3.08
C GLY A 35 -19.67 -2.48 1.60
N GLU A 36 -19.80 -1.33 0.95
CA GLU A 36 -20.11 -1.20 -0.46
C GLU A 36 -19.01 -0.40 -1.15
N MET A 37 -18.70 -0.77 -2.39
CA MET A 37 -17.76 -0.07 -3.25
C MET A 37 -18.45 0.39 -4.52
N VAL A 38 -18.25 1.66 -4.87
CA VAL A 38 -18.65 2.25 -6.14
C VAL A 38 -17.42 2.34 -7.02
N SER A 39 -17.36 1.50 -8.06
CA SER A 39 -16.29 1.52 -9.06
C SER A 39 -16.47 2.68 -10.05
N ARG A 40 -15.36 3.37 -10.37
CA ARG A 40 -15.26 4.39 -11.42
C ARG A 40 -14.08 4.07 -12.33
N GLY A 41 -14.30 3.16 -13.28
CA GLY A 41 -13.30 2.74 -14.27
C GLY A 41 -12.95 1.26 -14.15
N ASP A 42 -11.71 0.91 -14.49
CA ASP A 42 -11.25 -0.48 -14.54
C ASP A 42 -10.90 -0.99 -13.14
N VAL A 43 -11.86 -1.63 -12.47
CA VAL A 43 -11.69 -2.23 -11.14
C VAL A 43 -11.95 -3.72 -11.23
N LYS A 44 -11.05 -4.52 -10.65
CA LYS A 44 -11.10 -5.98 -10.66
C LYS A 44 -11.01 -6.53 -9.25
N PHE A 45 -11.70 -7.64 -9.00
CA PHE A 45 -11.59 -8.39 -7.75
C PHE A 45 -11.05 -9.79 -8.00
N GLU A 46 -10.36 -10.35 -7.01
CA GLU A 46 -9.84 -11.70 -7.04
C GLU A 46 -10.96 -12.68 -6.66
N ALA A 47 -11.52 -13.38 -7.66
CA ALA A 47 -12.61 -14.32 -7.45
C ALA A 47 -12.11 -15.68 -6.94
N ARG A 48 -10.92 -16.07 -7.40
CA ARG A 48 -10.17 -17.26 -6.97
C ARG A 48 -8.70 -16.91 -7.04
N LYS A 49 -7.85 -17.60 -6.28
CA LYS A 49 -6.39 -17.37 -6.28
C LYS A 49 -5.89 -17.14 -7.71
N THR A 50 -5.37 -15.95 -7.99
CA THR A 50 -4.83 -15.47 -9.28
C THR A 50 -5.82 -15.21 -10.42
N VAL A 51 -7.12 -15.41 -10.21
CA VAL A 51 -8.19 -15.16 -11.19
C VAL A 51 -8.89 -13.85 -10.87
N TRP A 52 -8.63 -12.85 -11.72
CA TRP A 52 -9.23 -11.53 -11.63
C TRP A 52 -10.50 -11.44 -12.47
N LYS A 53 -11.56 -10.89 -11.89
CA LYS A 53 -12.83 -10.59 -12.57
C LYS A 53 -13.11 -9.10 -12.49
N ASP A 54 -13.68 -8.56 -13.56
CA ASP A 54 -14.13 -7.18 -13.59
C ASP A 54 -15.30 -6.97 -12.63
N VAL A 55 -15.31 -5.82 -11.95
CA VAL A 55 -16.43 -5.38 -11.14
C VAL A 55 -17.48 -4.76 -12.06
N GLU A 56 -18.63 -5.41 -12.20
CA GLU A 56 -19.75 -4.87 -12.97
C GLU A 56 -20.30 -3.61 -12.29
N LEU A 57 -20.57 -2.58 -13.10
CA LEU A 57 -20.70 -1.19 -12.68
C LEU A 57 -21.79 -0.92 -11.63
N SER A 58 -21.55 0.15 -10.86
CA SER A 58 -22.41 0.84 -9.87
C SER A 58 -22.16 0.49 -8.40
N GLN A 59 -22.36 -0.74 -7.96
CA GLN A 59 -22.22 -1.12 -6.54
C GLN A 59 -21.72 -2.54 -6.39
N PHE A 60 -20.60 -2.70 -5.69
CA PHE A 60 -19.99 -4.00 -5.41
C PHE A 60 -19.86 -4.21 -3.90
N PRO A 61 -20.41 -5.30 -3.35
CA PRO A 61 -20.24 -5.61 -1.94
C PRO A 61 -18.78 -5.99 -1.64
N ILE A 62 -18.21 -5.38 -0.61
CA ILE A 62 -16.85 -5.66 -0.16
C ILE A 62 -16.89 -6.79 0.85
N PHE A 63 -16.14 -7.86 0.55
CA PHE A 63 -16.00 -9.01 1.44
C PHE A 63 -14.59 -9.08 2.02
N GLN A 64 -14.51 -9.64 3.22
CA GLN A 64 -13.24 -9.92 3.87
C GLN A 64 -12.41 -10.90 3.03
N GLY A 65 -11.09 -10.66 2.98
CA GLY A 65 -10.11 -11.53 2.33
C GLY A 65 -10.08 -11.42 0.80
N VAL A 66 -11.02 -10.68 0.20
CA VAL A 66 -11.05 -10.48 -1.26
C VAL A 66 -10.08 -9.36 -1.63
N ALA A 67 -9.10 -9.69 -2.47
CA ALA A 67 -8.21 -8.70 -3.04
C ALA A 67 -8.89 -7.94 -4.18
N ILE A 68 -8.69 -6.63 -4.21
CA ILE A 68 -9.26 -5.72 -5.20
C ILE A 68 -8.13 -4.88 -5.76
N LYS A 69 -8.13 -4.72 -7.09
CA LYS A 69 -7.21 -3.83 -7.77
C LYS A 69 -7.94 -2.81 -8.64
N THR A 70 -7.41 -1.59 -8.65
CA THR A 70 -7.79 -0.52 -9.55
C THR A 70 -6.69 -0.37 -10.59
N GLU A 71 -7.04 -0.39 -11.88
CA GLU A 71 -6.08 -0.17 -12.97
C GLU A 71 -6.20 1.27 -13.46
N LYS A 72 -7.11 1.53 -14.41
CA LYS A 72 -7.44 2.86 -14.93
C LYS A 72 -8.78 3.32 -14.36
N GLY A 73 -8.79 3.64 -13.08
CA GLY A 73 -9.99 4.08 -12.39
C GLY A 73 -9.78 4.31 -10.90
N ALA A 74 -10.78 4.92 -10.29
CA ALA A 74 -10.89 5.09 -8.86
C ALA A 74 -12.03 4.24 -8.31
N SER A 75 -12.01 3.98 -7.00
CA SER A 75 -13.16 3.38 -6.33
C SER A 75 -13.45 4.11 -5.02
N LEU A 76 -14.73 4.29 -4.71
CA LEU A 76 -15.17 4.85 -3.44
C LEU A 76 -15.78 3.73 -2.60
N ILE A 77 -15.17 3.45 -1.46
CA ILE A 77 -15.61 2.42 -0.51
C ILE A 77 -16.29 3.12 0.66
N THR A 78 -17.49 2.66 0.97
CA THR A 78 -18.24 3.06 2.16
C THR A 78 -18.42 1.84 3.05
N LEU A 79 -17.79 1.85 4.21
CA LEU A 79 -17.93 0.79 5.22
C LEU A 79 -19.02 1.18 6.23
N GLU A 80 -19.41 0.22 7.07
CA GLU A 80 -20.30 0.49 8.20
C GLU A 80 -19.76 1.64 9.07
N GLY A 81 -20.68 2.48 9.58
CA GLY A 81 -20.33 3.62 10.42
C GLY A 81 -19.84 4.86 9.66
N ASN A 82 -20.18 5.02 8.38
CA ASN A 82 -19.81 6.18 7.54
C ASN A 82 -18.28 6.37 7.38
N ARG A 83 -17.51 5.28 7.43
CA ARG A 83 -16.09 5.29 7.09
C ARG A 83 -15.99 5.28 5.57
N GLN A 84 -15.29 6.28 5.01
CA GLN A 84 -15.14 6.44 3.56
C GLN A 84 -13.68 6.32 3.18
N ILE A 85 -13.41 5.55 2.13
CA ILE A 85 -12.07 5.33 1.59
C ILE A 85 -12.17 5.48 0.07
N GLU A 86 -11.49 6.47 -0.48
CA GLU A 86 -11.30 6.62 -1.91
C GLU A 86 -9.97 5.99 -2.30
N VAL A 87 -10.02 5.03 -3.20
CA VAL A 87 -8.84 4.32 -3.70
C VAL A 87 -8.53 4.85 -5.09
N GLY A 88 -7.31 5.36 -5.26
CA GLY A 88 -6.82 5.89 -6.52
C GLY A 88 -6.46 4.79 -7.52
N GLU A 89 -6.00 5.21 -8.69
CA GLU A 89 -5.55 4.31 -9.76
C GLU A 89 -4.33 3.47 -9.35
N ASN A 90 -4.12 2.35 -10.06
CA ASN A 90 -3.00 1.44 -9.85
C ASN A 90 -2.82 0.96 -8.40
N SER A 91 -3.95 0.76 -7.70
CA SER A 91 -3.95 0.33 -6.30
C SER A 91 -4.31 -1.14 -6.16
N LEU A 92 -3.75 -1.79 -5.15
CA LEU A 92 -4.05 -3.17 -4.77
C LEU A 92 -4.26 -3.23 -3.27
N PHE A 93 -5.45 -3.67 -2.85
CA PHE A 93 -5.82 -3.71 -1.45
C PHE A 93 -6.76 -4.88 -1.12
N SER A 94 -6.92 -5.16 0.17
CA SER A 94 -7.91 -6.11 0.70
C SER A 94 -8.32 -5.72 2.12
N PHE A 95 -9.41 -6.30 2.62
CA PHE A 95 -9.86 -6.13 4.01
C PHE A 95 -9.71 -7.42 4.80
N ASP A 96 -9.25 -7.31 6.05
CA ASP A 96 -9.19 -8.41 6.99
C ASP A 96 -10.28 -8.30 8.10
N ARG A 97 -10.40 -9.35 8.91
CA ARG A 97 -11.45 -9.63 9.90
C ARG A 97 -11.55 -8.58 11.01
N ASN A 98 -10.48 -7.84 11.26
CA ASN A 98 -10.34 -6.93 12.40
C ASN A 98 -10.43 -5.45 11.99
N ASP A 99 -11.26 -5.12 11.00
CA ASP A 99 -11.35 -3.76 10.43
C ASP A 99 -9.97 -3.25 9.98
N GLN A 100 -9.19 -4.13 9.35
CA GLN A 100 -7.85 -3.79 8.85
C GLN A 100 -7.88 -3.78 7.33
N MET A 101 -7.50 -2.65 6.75
CA MET A 101 -7.28 -2.54 5.31
C MET A 101 -5.81 -2.81 5.03
N HIS A 102 -5.51 -3.81 4.22
CA HIS A 102 -4.16 -4.06 3.72
C HIS A 102 -4.00 -3.35 2.38
N LEU A 103 -3.12 -2.35 2.32
CA LEU A 103 -2.74 -1.66 1.09
C LEU A 103 -1.35 -2.15 0.65
N THR A 104 -1.30 -2.83 -0.48
CA THR A 104 -0.04 -3.38 -1.04
C THR A 104 0.59 -2.42 -2.04
N GLN A 105 -0.23 -1.71 -2.81
CA GLN A 105 0.20 -0.80 -3.85
C GLN A 105 -0.80 0.33 -4.02
N GLY A 106 -0.33 1.49 -4.49
CA GLY A 106 -1.16 2.60 -4.93
C GLY A 106 -1.41 3.65 -3.86
N THR A 107 -2.53 4.35 -3.96
CA THR A 107 -2.87 5.48 -3.08
C THR A 107 -4.29 5.37 -2.59
N ILE A 108 -4.51 5.72 -1.32
CA ILE A 108 -5.82 5.86 -0.73
C ILE A 108 -5.95 7.21 -0.05
N ASP A 109 -7.14 7.80 -0.17
CA ASP A 109 -7.61 8.92 0.63
C ASP A 109 -8.71 8.39 1.54
N PHE A 110 -8.74 8.82 2.80
CA PHE A 110 -9.72 8.30 3.75
C PHE A 110 -10.33 9.39 4.62
N ARG A 111 -11.56 9.14 5.05
CA ARG A 111 -12.30 9.93 6.01
C ARG A 111 -12.92 9.01 7.05
N LEU A 112 -12.40 9.08 8.27
CA LEU A 112 -12.81 8.29 9.41
C LEU A 112 -13.52 9.17 10.44
N PRO A 113 -14.75 8.83 10.86
CA PRO A 113 -15.35 9.42 12.05
C PRO A 113 -14.46 9.22 13.28
N SER A 114 -14.54 10.10 14.29
CA SER A 114 -13.66 10.00 15.47
C SER A 114 -13.85 8.74 16.31
N THR A 115 -15.00 8.07 16.17
CA THR A 115 -15.36 6.85 16.89
C THR A 115 -15.04 5.60 16.09
N ALA A 116 -14.58 5.75 14.85
CA ALA A 116 -14.29 4.64 13.98
C ALA A 116 -12.95 4.01 14.37
N GLU A 117 -12.96 2.68 14.48
CA GLU A 117 -11.74 1.89 14.54
C GLU A 117 -11.51 1.31 13.15
N LEU A 118 -10.43 1.74 12.52
CA LEU A 118 -9.94 1.20 11.25
C LEU A 118 -8.42 1.39 11.25
N SER A 119 -7.68 0.35 10.89
CA SER A 119 -6.24 0.42 10.73
C SER A 119 -5.84 0.12 9.30
N PHE A 120 -4.86 0.85 8.79
CA PHE A 120 -4.29 0.62 7.47
C PHE A 120 -2.93 -0.05 7.61
N ASN A 121 -2.83 -1.29 7.13
CA ASN A 121 -1.58 -2.03 7.08
C ASN A 121 -0.92 -1.82 5.72
N VAL A 122 0.32 -1.33 5.73
CA VAL A 122 1.08 -1.00 4.53
C VAL A 122 2.50 -1.54 4.70
N GLY A 123 2.75 -2.72 4.13
CA GLY A 123 3.97 -3.49 4.44
C GLY A 123 4.04 -3.80 5.94
N ASP A 124 5.11 -3.32 6.59
CA ASP A 124 5.39 -3.56 8.02
C ASP A 124 4.93 -2.40 8.92
N LEU A 125 4.16 -1.48 8.35
CA LEU A 125 3.62 -0.31 9.02
C LEU A 125 2.11 -0.48 9.24
N THR A 126 1.65 -0.02 10.40
CA THR A 126 0.22 0.14 10.69
C THR A 126 -0.06 1.62 10.95
N VAL A 127 -0.99 2.19 10.18
CA VAL A 127 -1.48 3.56 10.38
C VAL A 127 -2.84 3.50 11.07
N ILE A 128 -2.98 4.19 12.19
CA ILE A 128 -4.22 4.28 12.95
C ILE A 128 -4.56 5.74 13.28
N GLN A 129 -5.83 5.99 13.55
CA GLN A 129 -6.25 7.24 14.18
C GLN A 129 -5.70 7.33 15.60
N SER A 130 -5.07 8.44 15.95
CA SER A 130 -4.63 8.70 17.32
C SER A 130 -5.84 9.00 18.19
N LYS A 131 -6.00 8.22 19.28
CA LYS A 131 -6.98 8.54 20.32
C LYS A 131 -6.32 9.48 21.32
N SER A 132 -6.85 10.69 21.48
CA SER A 132 -6.44 11.56 22.58
C SER A 132 -6.97 10.96 23.89
N LEU A 133 -6.12 10.24 24.59
CA LEU A 133 -6.42 9.79 25.95
C LEU A 133 -6.36 11.01 26.86
N GLN A 134 -7.48 11.72 27.00
CA GLN A 134 -7.59 12.80 27.98
C GLN A 134 -7.66 12.20 29.38
N ALA A 135 -6.52 12.09 30.05
CA ALA A 135 -6.45 11.90 31.49
C ALA A 135 -6.66 13.25 32.20
N SER A 136 -7.79 13.93 31.97
CA SER A 136 -8.09 15.16 32.70
C SER A 136 -8.90 14.81 33.96
N LYS A 137 -8.37 15.23 35.12
CA LYS A 137 -8.99 15.04 36.45
C LYS A 137 -10.23 15.91 36.65
N ASN A 138 -10.58 16.74 35.68
CA ASN A 138 -11.71 17.67 35.73
C ASN A 138 -12.58 17.48 34.49
N PRO A 139 -13.87 17.12 34.64
CA PRO A 139 -14.82 17.03 33.53
C PRO A 139 -15.09 18.45 33.01
N SER A 140 -14.28 18.93 32.07
CA SER A 140 -14.60 20.15 31.33
C SER A 140 -15.79 19.83 30.42
N ALA A 141 -16.89 20.54 30.62
CA ALA A 141 -18.22 20.26 30.06
C ALA A 141 -18.37 20.52 28.55
N VAL A 142 -17.27 20.59 27.80
CA VAL A 142 -17.28 20.78 26.35
C VAL A 142 -16.57 19.58 25.73
N SER A 143 -17.34 18.57 25.33
CA SER A 143 -16.79 17.49 24.50
C SER A 143 -16.20 18.16 23.25
N PRO A 144 -14.90 17.99 22.94
CA PRO A 144 -14.38 18.48 21.68
C PRO A 144 -15.24 17.84 20.58
N LYS A 145 -15.94 18.69 19.83
CA LYS A 145 -16.85 18.28 18.75
C LYS A 145 -16.07 17.32 17.87
N SER A 146 -16.46 16.05 17.88
CA SER A 146 -15.58 14.98 17.46
C SER A 146 -15.28 15.11 15.97
N GLU A 147 -14.04 15.47 15.67
CA GLU A 147 -13.64 15.86 14.33
C GLU A 147 -13.26 14.61 13.54
N ALA A 148 -13.83 14.43 12.36
CA ALA A 148 -13.47 13.32 11.48
C ALA A 148 -11.99 13.45 11.09
N THR A 149 -11.26 12.34 11.16
CA THR A 149 -9.87 12.27 10.70
C THR A 149 -9.85 12.03 9.20
N ILE A 150 -9.12 12.88 8.49
CA ILE A 150 -8.99 12.86 7.03
C ILE A 150 -7.51 12.78 6.72
N GLY A 151 -7.12 11.84 5.86
CA GLY A 151 -5.73 11.65 5.49
C GLY A 151 -5.58 10.88 4.21
N SER A 152 -4.33 10.65 3.83
CA SER A 152 -3.99 9.85 2.67
C SER A 152 -2.75 9.00 2.93
N ILE A 153 -2.69 7.84 2.28
CA ILE A 153 -1.54 6.94 2.32
C ILE A 153 -1.19 6.57 0.88
N SER A 154 0.08 6.75 0.49
CA SER A 154 0.58 6.36 -0.81
C SER A 154 1.79 5.45 -0.69
N VAL A 155 1.78 4.38 -1.49
CA VAL A 155 2.88 3.43 -1.66
C VAL A 155 3.60 3.75 -2.96
N HIS A 156 4.84 4.20 -2.85
CA HIS A 156 5.67 4.57 -3.99
C HIS A 156 6.24 3.32 -4.67
N SER A 157 6.65 3.45 -5.93
CA SER A 157 7.25 2.35 -6.71
C SER A 157 8.56 1.82 -6.15
N ASN A 158 9.28 2.64 -5.37
CA ASN A 158 10.49 2.23 -4.64
C ASN A 158 10.17 1.54 -3.30
N GLY A 159 8.88 1.38 -2.95
CA GLY A 159 8.40 0.80 -1.70
C GLY A 159 8.35 1.77 -0.51
N ALA A 160 8.71 3.05 -0.70
CA ALA A 160 8.55 4.05 0.34
C ALA A 160 7.05 4.29 0.58
N VAL A 161 6.69 4.65 1.81
CA VAL A 161 5.31 4.93 2.20
C VAL A 161 5.21 6.37 2.66
N THR A 162 4.34 7.15 2.02
CA THR A 162 4.00 8.49 2.48
C THR A 162 2.64 8.45 3.17
N VAL A 163 2.59 9.01 4.37
CA VAL A 163 1.36 9.17 5.14
C VAL A 163 1.14 10.65 5.39
N LYS A 164 -0.03 11.15 5.02
CA LYS A 164 -0.42 12.55 5.19
C LYS A 164 -1.66 12.64 6.05
N SER A 165 -1.60 13.44 7.10
CA SER A 165 -2.77 13.83 7.89
C SER A 165 -3.28 15.17 7.35
N LEU A 166 -4.48 15.22 6.78
CA LEU A 166 -5.11 16.48 6.37
C LEU A 166 -5.88 17.11 7.53
N ARG A 167 -6.53 16.29 8.35
CA ARG A 167 -7.35 16.68 9.49
C ARG A 167 -7.35 15.56 10.53
N GLY A 168 -7.36 15.92 11.81
CA GLY A 168 -7.22 14.97 12.90
C GLY A 168 -5.76 14.56 13.15
N SER A 169 -5.58 13.46 13.88
CA SER A 169 -4.27 12.96 14.29
C SER A 169 -4.13 11.49 13.91
N LEU A 170 -2.96 11.13 13.40
CA LEU A 170 -2.62 9.77 13.00
C LEU A 170 -1.37 9.28 13.74
N SER A 171 -1.32 7.99 14.05
CA SER A 171 -0.15 7.33 14.58
C SER A 171 0.31 6.26 13.61
N ILE A 172 1.61 6.19 13.38
CA ILE A 172 2.24 5.17 12.55
C ILE A 172 3.04 4.27 13.47
N LEU A 173 2.76 2.97 13.40
CA LEU A 173 3.37 1.94 14.21
C LEU A 173 4.12 0.95 13.33
N ASN A 174 5.14 0.29 13.90
CA ASN A 174 5.76 -0.88 13.29
C ASN A 174 4.96 -2.18 13.62
N GLN A 175 5.43 -3.33 13.12
CA GLN A 175 4.87 -4.65 13.43
C GLN A 175 4.80 -4.97 14.93
N GLU A 176 5.74 -4.45 15.73
CA GLU A 176 5.80 -4.62 17.18
C GLU A 176 4.87 -3.65 17.94
N ARG A 177 4.08 -2.84 17.22
CA ARG A 177 3.20 -1.80 17.77
C ARG A 177 3.94 -0.67 18.51
N VAL A 178 5.19 -0.44 18.15
CA VAL A 178 5.97 0.72 18.59
C VAL A 178 5.64 1.91 17.68
N VAL A 179 5.32 3.06 18.29
CA VAL A 179 5.03 4.29 17.55
C VAL A 179 6.32 4.81 16.91
N LEU A 180 6.33 4.87 15.58
CA LEU A 180 7.44 5.43 14.80
C LEU A 180 7.26 6.93 14.56
N ALA A 181 6.01 7.36 14.35
CA ALA A 181 5.67 8.75 14.13
C ALA A 181 4.24 9.04 14.59
N ALA A 182 4.01 10.26 15.05
CA ALA A 182 2.69 10.81 15.31
C ALA A 182 2.51 12.05 14.44
N LEU A 183 1.44 12.08 13.66
CA LEU A 183 1.11 13.14 12.72
C LEU A 183 -0.06 13.94 13.28
N SER A 184 0.14 15.24 13.41
CA SER A 184 -0.94 16.20 13.65
C SER A 184 -1.57 16.63 12.32
N SER A 185 -2.58 17.51 12.37
CA SER A 185 -3.26 17.96 11.17
C SER A 185 -2.31 18.76 10.27
N LYS A 186 -2.34 18.45 8.97
CA LYS A 186 -1.47 18.98 7.90
C LYS A 186 -0.04 18.42 7.89
N ASP A 187 0.29 17.49 8.78
CA ASP A 187 1.59 16.83 8.77
C ASP A 187 1.69 15.75 7.69
N THR A 188 2.91 15.53 7.23
CA THR A 188 3.27 14.52 6.24
C THR A 188 4.58 13.87 6.63
N VAL A 189 4.67 12.55 6.49
CA VAL A 189 5.91 11.81 6.69
C VAL A 189 6.08 10.79 5.59
N THR A 190 7.32 10.61 5.14
CA THR A 190 7.68 9.59 4.17
C THR A 190 8.68 8.65 4.82
N LEU A 191 8.32 7.38 4.91
CA LEU A 191 9.14 6.32 5.50
C LEU A 191 9.77 5.51 4.37
N PRO A 192 11.10 5.37 4.33
CA PRO A 192 11.77 4.59 3.30
C PRO A 192 11.54 3.09 3.54
N SER A 193 11.49 2.32 2.44
CA SER A 193 11.28 0.87 2.43
C SER A 193 12.32 0.06 3.21
N ALA A 194 13.45 0.66 3.62
CA ALA A 194 14.48 0.03 4.42
C ALA A 194 14.23 0.11 5.94
N ALA A 195 13.40 1.05 6.41
CA ALA A 195 12.98 1.14 7.81
C ALA A 195 12.06 -0.03 8.25
N VAL A 196 11.74 -0.90 7.30
CA VAL A 196 10.83 -2.05 7.35
C VAL A 196 11.60 -3.36 7.60
N LYS A 197 12.94 -3.42 7.47
CA LYS A 197 13.70 -4.69 7.54
C LYS A 197 14.81 -4.81 8.58
N GLY A 198 14.86 -3.97 9.61
CA GLY A 198 15.89 -4.11 10.65
C GLY A 198 15.48 -3.53 12.00
N PRO A 199 16.14 -3.94 13.10
CA PRO A 199 15.88 -3.41 14.43
C PRO A 199 16.12 -1.90 14.41
N SER A 200 15.06 -1.12 14.44
CA SER A 200 15.15 0.34 14.36
C SER A 200 15.65 0.88 15.69
N LYS A 201 16.84 1.48 15.68
CA LYS A 201 17.26 2.36 16.78
C LYS A 201 16.44 3.63 16.64
N VAL A 202 15.42 3.77 17.48
CA VAL A 202 14.52 4.92 17.53
C VAL A 202 15.36 6.19 17.77
N ILE A 203 15.46 7.05 16.76
CA ILE A 203 15.95 8.42 16.91
C ILE A 203 14.73 9.32 16.73
N VAL A 204 14.26 9.91 17.81
CA VAL A 204 13.16 10.87 17.81
C VAL A 204 13.74 12.21 17.35
N ALA A 205 13.48 12.60 16.09
CA ALA A 205 13.74 13.95 15.64
C ALA A 205 12.53 14.82 16.02
N GLN A 206 12.63 15.53 17.14
CA GLN A 206 11.69 16.59 17.49
C GLN A 206 12.08 17.83 16.69
N ALA A 207 11.32 18.17 15.65
CA ALA A 207 11.53 19.38 14.85
C ALA A 207 11.06 20.62 15.64
N GLY A 208 11.95 21.14 16.48
CA GLY A 208 11.84 22.47 17.06
C GLY A 208 12.68 23.45 16.25
N GLU A 209 12.03 24.47 15.70
CA GLU A 209 12.63 25.56 14.95
C GLU A 209 13.52 26.39 15.89
N THR A 210 14.85 26.37 15.70
CA THR A 210 15.75 27.37 16.30
C THR A 210 16.96 27.57 15.39
N ALA A 211 17.23 28.85 15.12
CA ALA A 211 18.22 29.36 14.19
C ALA A 211 19.64 28.82 14.43
N ALA A 212 20.38 28.64 13.33
CA ALA A 212 21.83 28.56 13.30
C ALA A 212 22.44 29.91 13.77
N PRO A 213 23.68 29.96 14.32
CA PRO A 213 24.87 29.51 13.59
C PRO A 213 25.97 28.80 14.43
N GLY A 214 26.69 27.91 13.74
CA GLY A 214 28.14 27.71 13.85
C GLY A 214 28.74 27.24 15.19
N ALA A 215 29.11 25.96 15.27
CA ALA A 215 30.31 25.51 15.97
C ALA A 215 30.71 24.11 15.49
N GLU A 216 31.88 24.06 14.84
CA GLU A 216 32.93 23.04 14.93
C GLU A 216 32.50 21.56 14.89
N ALA A 217 32.82 20.94 13.75
CA ALA A 217 32.76 19.50 13.55
C ALA A 217 33.81 18.79 14.41
N GLU A 218 33.38 18.31 15.57
CA GLU A 218 34.12 17.31 16.34
C GLU A 218 34.23 15.99 15.54
N PRO A 219 35.40 15.33 15.52
CA PRO A 219 35.62 14.11 14.78
C PRO A 219 34.96 12.93 15.50
N TRP A 220 34.12 12.20 14.76
CA TRP A 220 33.34 11.09 15.30
C TRP A 220 34.22 9.85 15.43
N GLU A 221 34.62 9.51 16.66
CA GLU A 221 35.19 8.20 16.97
C GLU A 221 34.08 7.15 17.00
N PHE A 222 33.84 6.52 15.84
CA PHE A 222 33.02 5.31 15.76
C PHE A 222 33.93 4.11 15.52
N LEU A 223 33.97 3.18 16.49
CA LEU A 223 34.65 1.87 16.47
C LEU A 223 36.17 1.83 16.70
N GLY A 224 36.77 2.81 17.41
CA GLY A 224 38.13 2.65 17.97
C GLY A 224 39.24 2.33 16.97
N LEU A 225 39.05 2.67 15.69
CA LEU A 225 39.99 2.40 14.60
C LEU A 225 40.35 3.71 13.92
N THR A 226 41.62 4.11 14.04
CA THR A 226 42.18 5.35 13.51
C THR A 226 42.21 5.36 11.98
N THR A 227 41.89 6.53 11.41
CA THR A 227 41.66 6.85 9.99
C THR A 227 42.84 6.59 9.04
N TRP A 228 43.99 6.13 9.53
CA TRP A 228 45.23 6.01 8.74
C TRP A 228 45.40 4.70 7.96
N TRP A 229 44.53 3.70 8.17
CA TRP A 229 44.64 2.40 7.48
C TRP A 229 43.96 2.33 6.09
N TRP A 230 43.01 3.21 5.78
CA TRP A 230 42.29 3.14 4.50
C TRP A 230 43.11 3.61 3.28
N VAL A 231 44.19 4.39 3.49
CA VAL A 231 45.05 4.88 2.41
C VAL A 231 45.94 3.75 1.84
N ALA A 232 46.19 2.68 2.59
CA ALA A 232 47.07 1.58 2.16
C ALA A 232 46.39 0.56 1.22
N ILE A 233 45.06 0.54 1.11
CA ILE A 233 44.32 -0.47 0.30
C ILE A 233 44.12 0.01 -1.15
N VAL A 234 44.19 1.31 -1.42
CA VAL A 234 43.95 1.87 -2.77
C VAL A 234 45.20 1.86 -3.65
N THR A 235 46.40 1.64 -3.10
CA THR A 235 47.66 1.67 -3.86
C THR A 235 48.18 0.31 -4.34
N GLY A 236 47.43 -0.79 -4.12
CA GLY A 236 47.93 -2.16 -4.27
C GLY A 236 47.34 -3.03 -5.39
N VAL A 237 46.61 -2.49 -6.38
CA VAL A 237 46.02 -3.30 -7.48
C VAL A 237 46.32 -2.71 -8.88
N VAL A 238 47.51 -2.09 -9.04
CA VAL A 238 47.96 -1.55 -10.34
C VAL A 238 49.14 -2.33 -10.95
N VAL A 239 49.65 -3.37 -10.28
CA VAL A 239 50.85 -4.11 -10.78
C VAL A 239 50.68 -5.63 -10.74
N ALA A 240 49.74 -6.14 -11.53
CA ALA A 240 49.65 -7.51 -12.08
C ALA A 240 48.22 -7.62 -12.62
N THR A 241 47.95 -7.52 -13.91
CA THR A 241 48.39 -8.48 -14.92
C THR A 241 48.21 -7.84 -16.30
N VAL A 242 49.31 -7.29 -16.82
CA VAL A 242 49.53 -7.20 -18.26
C VAL A 242 49.92 -8.62 -18.72
N ILE A 243 49.57 -8.96 -19.97
CA ILE A 243 49.84 -10.21 -20.70
C ILE A 243 48.76 -11.29 -20.53
N ILE A 244 47.77 -11.28 -21.44
CA ILE A 244 47.60 -12.30 -22.49
C ILE A 244 46.86 -11.61 -23.65
N ALA A 245 47.58 -11.39 -24.75
CA ALA A 245 47.01 -11.19 -26.07
C ALA A 245 47.14 -12.52 -26.81
N VAL A 246 46.07 -13.03 -27.43
CA VAL A 246 46.06 -13.65 -28.79
C VAL A 246 44.60 -13.78 -29.28
N ALA A 247 44.39 -13.18 -30.45
CA ALA A 247 43.45 -13.41 -31.55
C ALA A 247 42.38 -14.52 -31.51
N ALA A 248 41.16 -14.13 -31.92
CA ALA A 248 40.40 -14.62 -33.10
C ALA A 248 39.10 -13.78 -33.21
N GLY A 249 38.87 -13.01 -34.28
CA GLY A 249 38.04 -13.40 -35.42
C GLY A 249 36.54 -13.49 -35.05
N GLY A 250 35.57 -12.80 -35.62
CA GLY A 250 35.44 -11.97 -36.82
C GLY A 250 33.93 -11.78 -37.11
N GLY A 251 33.58 -10.85 -38.00
CA GLY A 251 32.26 -10.72 -38.63
C GLY A 251 31.16 -10.11 -37.74
N GLY A 252 30.31 -9.18 -38.18
CA GLY A 252 29.98 -8.72 -39.52
C GLY A 252 28.48 -8.34 -39.55
N GLY A 253 28.15 -7.21 -40.18
CA GLY A 253 26.79 -6.82 -40.56
C GLY A 253 26.02 -6.02 -39.48
N GLY A 254 25.58 -4.78 -39.68
CA GLY A 254 25.14 -4.13 -40.90
C GLY A 254 23.61 -4.02 -40.89
N GLY A 255 23.08 -2.86 -40.50
CA GLY A 255 21.63 -2.65 -40.45
C GLY A 255 21.21 -1.23 -40.08
N ARG A 256 21.39 -0.28 -41.02
CA ARG A 256 20.74 1.02 -41.01
C ARG A 256 19.22 0.86 -41.20
N ARG A 257 18.42 1.60 -40.43
CA ARG A 257 17.16 2.25 -40.89
C ARG A 257 16.85 3.38 -39.89
N ALA A 258 17.15 4.61 -40.25
CA ALA A 258 16.30 5.53 -41.03
C ALA A 258 15.30 6.27 -40.13
N VAL A 259 15.63 7.54 -39.95
CA VAL A 259 14.91 8.64 -39.34
C VAL A 259 13.54 8.83 -40.03
N ALA A 260 12.49 9.06 -39.25
CA ALA A 260 11.27 9.71 -39.72
C ALA A 260 10.98 10.90 -38.82
N ALA A 261 10.86 12.06 -39.46
CA ALA A 261 10.75 13.39 -38.87
C ALA A 261 9.36 13.69 -38.31
N VAL A 262 9.36 14.60 -37.34
CA VAL A 262 8.22 15.25 -36.70
C VAL A 262 7.56 16.25 -37.66
N PRO A 263 6.22 16.35 -37.71
CA PRO A 263 5.55 17.56 -38.18
C PRO A 263 5.07 18.41 -36.99
N VAL A 264 5.50 19.67 -36.97
CA VAL A 264 4.89 20.76 -36.22
C VAL A 264 3.85 21.41 -37.14
N CYS A 265 2.67 21.72 -36.60
CA CYS A 265 1.62 22.47 -37.29
C CYS A 265 1.13 23.63 -36.39
N PRO A 266 0.54 24.67 -37.02
CA PRO A 266 0.76 26.09 -36.74
C PRO A 266 -0.05 26.68 -35.57
#